data_AF-A0A820NJX2-F1
#
_entry.id   AF-A0A820NJX2-F1
#
_cell.length_a   1.000
_cell.length_b   1.000
_cell.length_c   1.000
_cell.angle_alpha   90.00
_cell.angle_beta   90.00
_cell.angle_gamma   90.00
#
_symmetry.space_group_name_H-M   'P 1'
#
loop_
_entity.id
_entity.type
_entity.pdbx_description
1 polymer ?
#
loop_
_entity_poly.entity_id
_entity_poly.type
_entity_poly.pdbx_seq_one_letter_code
_entity_poly.pdbx_strand_id
1 'polypeptide(L)'
;MESPSMLTPTVNVPRSTSSVPFVHHFYILLKAHYFLFFSAFGILYPILNITLRSRGLSNVELSYINIIIPFLVFFTNPLLGFIADNSRRYLFTFNIVLAMVTITYTSIFILPIVKSHNIQANMNHDKQYGYALNFCASQEVATKCASRSQCGCSYQANCTLIDSLDYRYYNQMKIFFFTFSMDSKDFYKEINNAIQLNELETCGIKYQVSIDEIIKNYLQNHSFDLFPSTDISSKLASCEITCSIAHFCHGSRYVNQIGFILLYSLLFIIGTNLLTNAVPLGASIGFASLDCPEIFGQQRIYGTIGFGISAFAASRAYEFFQTDFVYIIMFSITTIICIIVTSFIRIKPSKKISNTIYDENIVEEIQINTFPTMKVRKTKKRRSQLALCELLILFKKYNIFN
;
A
#
# COMPACT_ATOMS: atom_id res chain seq x y z
N MET A 1 49.40 -42.27 38.10
CA MET A 1 48.88 -41.51 36.94
C MET A 1 47.63 -40.80 37.41
N GLU A 2 47.83 -39.65 38.02
CA GLU A 2 46.77 -38.75 38.47
C GLU A 2 46.51 -37.76 37.34
N SER A 3 45.27 -37.71 36.84
CA SER A 3 44.80 -36.67 35.94
C SER A 3 44.17 -35.54 36.78
N PRO A 4 44.55 -34.27 36.59
CA PRO A 4 44.06 -33.19 37.42
C PRO A 4 42.64 -32.77 37.04
N SER A 5 41.79 -32.66 38.06
CA SER A 5 40.45 -32.07 38.00
C SER A 5 40.52 -30.58 37.62
N MET A 6 39.91 -30.22 36.49
CA MET A 6 39.72 -28.82 36.09
C MET A 6 38.61 -28.20 36.95
N LEU A 7 38.98 -27.29 37.84
CA LEU A 7 38.04 -26.40 38.52
C LEU A 7 37.36 -25.50 37.48
N THR A 8 36.05 -25.66 37.30
CA THR A 8 35.20 -24.63 36.67
C THR A 8 34.96 -23.51 37.68
N PRO A 9 35.29 -22.25 37.37
CA PRO A 9 34.91 -21.13 38.23
C PRO A 9 33.41 -20.91 38.09
N THR A 10 32.66 -21.27 39.13
CA THR A 10 31.27 -20.82 39.31
C THR A 10 31.30 -19.31 39.48
N VAL A 11 31.05 -18.58 38.40
CA VAL A 11 30.73 -17.16 38.47
C VAL A 11 29.36 -17.06 39.13
N ASN A 12 29.36 -16.94 40.45
CA ASN A 12 28.21 -16.51 41.23
C ASN A 12 27.88 -15.08 40.82
N VAL A 13 27.02 -14.93 39.81
CA VAL A 13 26.32 -13.67 39.57
C VAL A 13 25.43 -13.45 40.79
N PRO A 14 25.66 -12.42 41.63
CA PRO A 14 24.76 -12.13 42.71
C PRO A 14 23.40 -11.80 42.09
N ARG A 15 22.44 -12.68 42.36
CA ARG A 15 21.03 -12.47 42.06
C ARG A 15 20.61 -11.31 42.97
N SER A 16 20.67 -10.10 42.44
CA SER A 16 20.14 -8.90 43.09
C SER A 16 18.64 -9.09 43.26
N THR A 17 18.30 -9.66 44.40
CA THR A 17 16.96 -9.65 44.97
C THR A 17 16.70 -8.26 45.52
N SER A 18 15.49 -7.78 45.26
CA SER A 18 14.84 -6.59 45.82
C SER A 18 15.11 -5.25 45.12
N SER A 19 14.17 -4.88 44.22
CA SER A 19 13.56 -3.54 44.15
C SER A 19 12.76 -3.28 42.85
N VAL A 20 11.78 -4.10 42.41
CA VAL A 20 11.28 -3.85 41.02
C VAL A 20 9.81 -4.11 40.63
N PRO A 21 8.84 -3.35 41.14
CA PRO A 21 7.56 -3.16 40.43
C PRO A 21 7.71 -2.28 39.18
N PHE A 22 8.60 -1.28 39.23
CA PHE A 22 8.71 -0.22 38.22
C PHE A 22 9.29 -0.70 36.88
N VAL A 23 10.35 -1.52 36.92
CA VAL A 23 11.02 -2.02 35.71
C VAL A 23 10.14 -3.03 34.97
N HIS A 24 9.40 -3.89 35.69
CA HIS A 24 8.48 -4.84 35.06
C HIS A 24 7.35 -4.13 34.31
N HIS A 25 6.78 -3.08 34.91
CA HIS A 25 5.74 -2.27 34.28
C HIS A 25 6.24 -1.58 33.00
N PHE A 26 7.46 -1.07 33.01
CA PHE A 26 8.07 -0.41 31.86
C PHE A 26 8.26 -1.36 30.65
N TYR A 27 8.78 -2.57 30.89
CA TYR A 27 8.94 -3.57 29.84
C TYR A 27 7.59 -3.96 29.23
N ILE A 28 6.53 -4.06 30.04
CA ILE A 28 5.17 -4.33 29.55
C ILE A 28 4.70 -3.20 28.63
N LEU A 29 4.89 -1.93 29.00
CA LEU A 29 4.50 -0.79 28.17
C LEU A 29 5.24 -0.78 26.82
N LEU A 30 6.52 -1.14 26.80
CA LEU A 30 7.29 -1.21 25.56
C LEU A 30 6.82 -2.36 24.65
N LYS A 31 6.50 -3.54 25.22
CA LYS A 31 5.88 -4.65 24.47
C LYS A 31 4.52 -4.24 23.90
N ALA A 32 3.70 -3.58 24.72
CA ALA A 32 2.38 -3.09 24.30
C ALA A 32 2.49 -2.05 23.19
N HIS A 33 3.46 -1.13 23.25
CA HIS A 33 3.75 -0.19 22.17
C HIS A 33 4.06 -0.91 20.86
N TYR A 34 5.01 -1.86 20.85
CA TYR A 34 5.34 -2.60 19.63
C TYR A 34 4.15 -3.40 19.13
N PHE A 35 3.45 -4.10 20.02
CA PHE A 35 2.25 -4.85 19.68
C PHE A 35 1.21 -3.97 19.01
N LEU A 36 0.84 -2.83 19.61
CA LEU A 36 -0.21 -1.94 19.10
C LEU A 36 0.19 -1.21 17.81
N PHE A 37 1.42 -0.69 17.72
CA PHE A 37 1.89 -0.02 16.52
C PHE A 37 1.89 -0.96 15.31
N PHE A 38 2.45 -2.17 15.45
CA PHE A 38 2.44 -3.15 14.38
C PHE A 38 1.07 -3.80 14.17
N SER A 39 0.19 -3.82 15.19
CA SER A 39 -1.21 -4.20 15.01
C SER A 39 -1.92 -3.21 14.08
N ALA A 40 -1.76 -1.91 14.30
CA ALA A 40 -2.29 -0.88 13.41
C ALA A 40 -1.71 -1.03 11.99
N PHE A 41 -0.40 -1.24 11.88
CA PHE A 41 0.25 -1.51 10.59
C PHE A 41 -0.35 -2.73 9.88
N GLY A 42 -0.59 -3.84 10.60
CA GLY A 42 -1.18 -5.07 10.05
C GLY A 42 -2.64 -4.98 9.64
N ILE A 43 -3.43 -4.13 10.30
CA ILE A 43 -4.84 -3.90 9.94
C ILE A 43 -4.93 -3.22 8.58
N LEU A 44 -4.11 -2.19 8.34
CA LEU A 44 -4.29 -1.29 7.20
C LEU A 44 -3.36 -1.61 6.03
N TYR A 45 -2.08 -1.86 6.28
CA TYR A 45 -1.07 -1.96 5.21
C TYR A 45 -1.39 -2.99 4.11
N PRO A 46 -1.88 -4.21 4.41
CA PRO A 46 -2.18 -5.21 3.38
C PRO A 46 -3.29 -4.81 2.40
N ILE A 47 -4.26 -4.00 2.84
CA ILE A 47 -5.45 -3.65 2.04
C ILE A 47 -5.34 -2.27 1.37
N LEU A 48 -4.30 -1.49 1.67
CA LEU A 48 -4.16 -0.10 1.26
C LEU A 48 -4.26 0.09 -0.27
N ASN A 49 -3.47 -0.66 -1.04
CA ASN A 49 -3.47 -0.58 -2.50
C ASN A 49 -4.81 -1.03 -3.11
N ILE A 50 -5.43 -2.06 -2.52
CA ILE A 50 -6.73 -2.56 -2.96
C ILE A 50 -7.81 -1.50 -2.73
N THR A 51 -7.77 -0.81 -1.59
CA THR A 51 -8.72 0.25 -1.24
C THR A 51 -8.59 1.45 -2.16
N LEU A 52 -7.38 1.87 -2.51
CA LEU A 52 -7.22 2.96 -3.48
C LEU A 52 -7.74 2.57 -4.86
N ARG A 53 -7.50 1.32 -5.28
CA ARG A 53 -8.05 0.79 -6.53
C ARG A 53 -9.58 0.78 -6.48
N SER A 54 -10.17 0.33 -5.37
CA SER A 54 -11.62 0.29 -5.21
C SER A 54 -12.26 1.68 -5.26
N ARG A 55 -11.50 2.72 -4.88
CA ARG A 55 -11.89 4.13 -5.01
C ARG A 55 -11.66 4.75 -6.40
N GLY A 56 -11.18 3.97 -7.36
CA GLY A 56 -11.09 4.34 -8.78
C GLY A 56 -9.72 4.79 -9.25
N LEU A 57 -8.65 4.64 -8.45
CA LEU A 57 -7.28 4.83 -8.93
C LEU A 57 -6.86 3.68 -9.85
N SER A 58 -6.14 4.03 -10.91
CA SER A 58 -5.64 3.09 -11.91
C SER A 58 -4.36 2.41 -11.42
N ASN A 59 -4.02 1.28 -12.01
CA ASN A 59 -2.78 0.57 -11.65
C ASN A 59 -1.52 1.37 -11.97
N VAL A 60 -1.56 2.15 -13.05
CA VAL A 60 -0.45 3.01 -13.45
C VAL A 60 -0.21 4.08 -12.39
N GLU A 61 -1.26 4.74 -11.91
CA GLU A 61 -1.17 5.72 -10.81
C GLU A 61 -0.67 5.08 -9.51
N LEU A 62 -1.21 3.91 -9.14
CA LEU A 62 -0.74 3.16 -7.98
C LEU A 62 0.74 2.77 -8.10
N SER A 63 1.19 2.44 -9.32
CA SER A 63 2.58 2.08 -9.58
C SER A 63 3.49 3.30 -9.40
N TYR A 64 3.13 4.45 -9.96
CA TYR A 64 3.88 5.70 -9.77
C TYR A 64 3.95 6.09 -8.29
N ILE A 65 2.84 6.01 -7.58
CA ILE A 65 2.77 6.28 -6.13
C ILE A 65 3.74 5.38 -5.36
N ASN A 66 3.69 4.06 -5.60
CA ASN A 66 4.54 3.10 -4.90
C ASN A 66 6.03 3.24 -5.25
N ILE A 67 6.36 3.72 -6.46
CA ILE A 67 7.75 4.02 -6.84
C ILE A 67 8.27 5.25 -6.08
N ILE A 68 7.45 6.30 -5.91
CA ILE A 68 7.87 7.56 -5.27
C ILE A 68 8.15 7.38 -3.77
N ILE A 69 7.38 6.53 -3.08
CA ILE A 69 7.44 6.37 -1.62
C ILE A 69 8.86 6.02 -1.11
N PRO A 70 9.56 4.99 -1.62
CA PRO A 70 10.93 4.66 -1.19
C PRO A 70 11.92 5.83 -1.31
N PHE A 71 11.84 6.61 -2.40
CA PHE A 71 12.72 7.79 -2.56
C PHE A 71 12.44 8.85 -1.51
N LEU A 72 11.17 9.11 -1.20
CA LEU A 72 10.83 10.06 -0.13
C LEU A 72 11.27 9.54 1.24
N VAL A 73 11.04 8.26 1.53
CA VAL A 73 11.42 7.61 2.79
C VAL A 73 12.92 7.72 3.05
N PHE A 74 13.75 7.59 2.01
CA PHE A 74 15.20 7.76 2.10
C PHE A 74 15.61 9.12 2.69
N PHE A 75 14.92 10.20 2.32
CA PHE A 75 15.21 11.54 2.82
C PHE A 75 14.47 11.86 4.14
N THR A 76 13.23 11.41 4.30
CA THR A 76 12.41 11.76 5.46
C THR A 76 12.83 11.02 6.72
N ASN A 77 13.37 9.80 6.61
CA ASN A 77 13.86 9.02 7.75
C ASN A 77 14.98 9.76 8.52
N PRO A 78 16.09 10.17 7.88
CA PRO A 78 17.12 10.97 8.55
C PRO A 78 16.58 12.31 9.10
N LEU A 79 15.68 12.97 8.37
CA LEU A 79 15.12 14.25 8.78
C LEU A 79 14.30 14.14 10.07
N LEU A 80 13.39 13.16 10.15
CA LEU A 80 12.59 12.93 11.35
C LEU A 80 13.43 12.40 12.51
N GLY A 81 14.46 11.59 12.23
CA GLY A 81 15.47 11.22 13.22
C GLY A 81 16.17 12.44 13.81
N PHE A 82 16.67 13.35 12.96
CA PHE A 82 17.30 14.60 13.38
C PHE A 82 16.36 15.49 14.21
N ILE A 83 15.08 15.58 13.82
CA ILE A 83 14.06 16.33 14.57
C ILE A 83 13.82 15.69 15.95
N ALA A 84 13.74 14.35 16.01
CA ALA A 84 13.55 13.63 17.26
C ALA A 84 14.76 13.80 18.20
N ASP A 85 15.97 13.71 17.66
CA ASP A 85 17.23 13.90 18.39
C ASP A 85 17.35 15.33 18.94
N ASN A 86 17.03 16.33 18.12
CA ASN A 86 17.14 17.75 18.50
C ASN A 86 16.05 18.15 19.50
N SER A 87 14.82 17.66 19.32
CA SER A 87 13.74 17.91 20.26
C SER A 87 13.93 17.20 21.61
N ARG A 88 14.75 16.13 21.66
CA ARG A 88 14.95 15.24 22.81
C ARG A 88 13.65 14.65 23.36
N ARG A 89 12.59 14.66 22.56
CA ARG A 89 11.23 14.23 22.94
C ARG A 89 10.74 13.16 21.96
N TYR A 90 11.49 12.06 21.86
CA TYR A 90 11.23 10.96 20.92
C TYR A 90 9.78 10.46 20.95
N LEU A 91 9.21 10.27 22.15
CA LEU A 91 7.81 9.83 22.32
C LEU A 91 6.80 10.85 21.77
N PHE A 92 7.05 12.13 21.99
CA PHE A 92 6.18 13.19 21.51
C PHE A 92 6.23 13.30 19.98
N THR A 93 7.43 13.24 19.40
CA THR A 93 7.61 13.22 17.94
C THR A 93 6.91 12.01 17.32
N PHE A 94 7.08 10.82 17.90
CA PHE A 94 6.40 9.60 17.44
C PHE A 94 4.88 9.73 17.52
N ASN A 95 4.33 10.21 18.64
CA ASN A 95 2.89 10.38 18.81
C ASN A 95 2.29 11.38 17.82
N ILE A 96 3.00 12.49 17.53
CA ILE A 96 2.59 13.44 16.48
C ILE A 96 2.58 12.77 15.11
N VAL A 97 3.63 12.03 14.77
CA VAL A 97 3.70 11.31 13.49
C VAL A 97 2.54 10.31 13.38
N LEU A 98 2.27 9.53 14.42
CA LEU A 98 1.19 8.54 14.43
C LEU A 98 -0.21 9.20 14.36
N ALA A 99 -0.39 10.36 14.99
CA ALA A 99 -1.62 11.14 14.87
C ALA A 99 -1.81 11.67 13.45
N MET A 100 -0.76 12.22 12.83
CA MET A 100 -0.81 12.68 11.43
C MET A 100 -1.16 11.52 10.48
N VAL A 101 -0.55 10.34 10.65
CA VAL A 101 -0.88 9.13 9.88
C VAL A 101 -2.37 8.79 10.01
N THR A 102 -2.91 8.80 11.23
CA THR A 102 -4.31 8.47 11.50
C THR A 102 -5.26 9.45 10.81
N ILE A 103 -4.96 10.74 10.88
CA ILE A 103 -5.72 11.80 10.20
C ILE A 103 -5.65 11.60 8.69
N THR A 104 -4.46 11.42 8.12
CA THR A 104 -4.27 11.27 6.68
C THR A 104 -5.03 10.08 6.11
N TYR A 105 -4.92 8.89 6.72
CA TYR A 105 -5.66 7.72 6.25
C TYR A 105 -7.17 7.86 6.46
N THR A 106 -7.63 8.49 7.56
CA THR A 106 -9.06 8.73 7.76
C THR A 106 -9.61 9.68 6.68
N SER A 107 -8.85 10.72 6.31
CA SER A 107 -9.20 11.63 5.22
C SER A 107 -9.34 10.91 3.88
N ILE A 108 -8.49 9.93 3.58
CA ILE A 108 -8.62 9.11 2.35
C ILE A 108 -9.96 8.36 2.31
N PHE A 109 -10.50 7.94 3.45
CA PHE A 109 -11.78 7.22 3.51
C PHE A 109 -13.00 8.15 3.44
N ILE A 110 -12.85 9.43 3.77
CA ILE A 110 -13.91 10.45 3.68
C ILE A 110 -14.04 11.01 2.24
N LEU A 111 -12.97 10.91 1.43
CA LEU A 111 -13.00 11.39 0.06
C LEU A 111 -14.03 10.64 -0.80
N PRO A 112 -14.71 11.33 -1.73
CA PRO A 112 -15.66 10.71 -2.63
C PRO A 112 -14.95 9.75 -3.59
N ILE A 113 -15.64 8.66 -3.94
CA ILE A 113 -15.17 7.69 -4.93
C ILE A 113 -15.04 8.38 -6.29
N VAL A 114 -13.93 8.13 -6.99
CA VAL A 114 -13.73 8.62 -8.37
C VAL A 114 -14.75 7.93 -9.26
N LYS A 115 -15.64 8.70 -9.89
CA LYS A 115 -16.68 8.15 -10.75
C LYS A 115 -16.10 7.92 -12.15
N SER A 116 -16.42 6.78 -12.72
CA SER A 116 -16.21 6.51 -14.14
C SER A 116 -17.54 6.53 -14.86
N HIS A 117 -17.53 6.85 -16.15
CA HIS A 117 -18.62 6.48 -17.02
C HIS A 117 -18.73 4.95 -17.05
N ASN A 118 -19.96 4.46 -17.24
CA ASN A 118 -20.16 3.06 -17.57
C ASN A 118 -19.55 2.77 -18.95
N ILE A 119 -19.20 1.50 -19.18
CA ILE A 119 -18.57 1.11 -20.44
C ILE A 119 -19.63 1.18 -21.53
N GLN A 120 -19.39 2.03 -22.53
CA GLN A 120 -20.23 2.07 -23.71
C GLN A 120 -19.85 0.92 -24.64
N ALA A 121 -20.88 0.24 -25.13
CA ALA A 121 -20.76 -0.88 -26.02
C ALA A 121 -21.64 -0.64 -27.25
N ASN A 122 -21.08 -0.96 -28.42
CA ASN A 122 -21.77 -0.84 -29.69
C ASN A 122 -22.24 -2.22 -30.13
N MET A 123 -23.50 -2.32 -30.55
CA MET A 123 -24.01 -3.54 -31.17
C MET A 123 -23.76 -3.50 -32.67
N ASN A 124 -23.06 -4.52 -33.18
CA ASN A 124 -22.81 -4.72 -34.61
C ASN A 124 -23.51 -6.00 -35.06
N HIS A 125 -24.05 -6.00 -36.28
CA HIS A 125 -24.58 -7.19 -36.91
C HIS A 125 -23.58 -7.73 -37.93
N ASP A 126 -23.03 -8.92 -37.67
CA ASP A 126 -22.17 -9.63 -38.60
C ASP A 126 -22.98 -10.66 -39.39
N LYS A 127 -22.78 -10.73 -40.71
CA LYS A 127 -23.45 -11.70 -41.58
C LYS A 127 -23.12 -13.15 -41.21
N GLN A 128 -21.97 -13.40 -40.59
CA GLN A 128 -21.49 -14.76 -40.27
C GLN A 128 -21.85 -15.21 -38.85
N TYR A 129 -21.98 -14.29 -37.89
CA TYR A 129 -22.14 -14.60 -36.46
C TYR A 129 -23.37 -13.96 -35.80
N GLY A 130 -24.21 -13.26 -36.58
CA GLY A 130 -25.40 -12.59 -36.08
C GLY A 130 -25.07 -11.31 -35.29
N TYR A 131 -25.89 -10.99 -34.30
CA TYR A 131 -25.65 -9.81 -33.44
C TYR A 131 -24.50 -10.04 -32.47
N ALA A 132 -23.57 -9.08 -32.41
CA ALA A 132 -22.46 -9.06 -31.47
C ALA A 132 -22.34 -7.73 -30.73
N LEU A 133 -21.97 -7.79 -29.45
CA LEU A 133 -21.69 -6.65 -28.61
C LEU A 133 -20.19 -6.38 -28.58
N ASN A 134 -19.80 -5.18 -29.02
CA ASN A 134 -18.41 -4.74 -29.05
C ASN A 134 -18.17 -3.71 -27.94
N PHE A 135 -17.27 -4.02 -27.01
CA PHE A 135 -16.91 -3.10 -25.93
C PHE A 135 -15.45 -3.24 -25.53
N CYS A 136 -14.91 -2.24 -24.85
CA CYS A 136 -13.55 -2.29 -24.35
C CYS A 136 -13.49 -2.61 -22.86
N ALA A 137 -12.49 -3.38 -22.45
CA ALA A 137 -12.11 -3.48 -21.05
C ALA A 137 -10.60 -3.56 -20.90
N SER A 138 -10.09 -3.13 -19.73
CA SER A 138 -8.66 -3.20 -19.44
C SER A 138 -8.17 -4.65 -19.36
N GLN A 139 -6.91 -4.87 -19.75
CA GLN A 139 -6.25 -6.19 -19.73
C GLN A 139 -6.21 -6.85 -18.33
N GLU A 140 -6.33 -6.05 -17.27
CA GLU A 140 -6.33 -6.57 -15.90
C GLU A 140 -7.69 -7.19 -15.49
N VAL A 141 -8.81 -6.64 -15.97
CA VAL A 141 -10.15 -7.27 -15.78
C VAL A 141 -10.13 -8.66 -16.38
N ALA A 142 -9.58 -8.71 -17.59
CA ALA A 142 -9.46 -9.87 -18.44
C ALA A 142 -8.73 -11.04 -17.77
N THR A 143 -7.54 -10.77 -17.23
CA THR A 143 -6.71 -11.78 -16.56
C THR A 143 -7.30 -12.26 -15.24
N LYS A 144 -8.01 -11.40 -14.49
CA LYS A 144 -8.69 -11.79 -13.25
C LYS A 144 -10.00 -12.54 -13.48
N CYS A 145 -10.74 -12.20 -14.52
CA CYS A 145 -11.93 -12.93 -14.93
C CYS A 145 -11.56 -14.32 -15.46
N ALA A 146 -10.47 -14.44 -16.23
CA ALA A 146 -9.98 -15.72 -16.75
C ALA A 146 -9.43 -16.66 -15.67
N SER A 147 -8.87 -16.14 -14.57
CA SER A 147 -8.34 -16.97 -13.48
C SER A 147 -9.43 -17.55 -12.57
N ARG A 148 -10.64 -16.98 -12.56
CA ARG A 148 -11.83 -17.57 -11.91
C ARG A 148 -12.49 -18.60 -12.85
N SER A 149 -11.79 -19.72 -13.06
CA SER A 149 -12.15 -20.77 -14.02
C SER A 149 -13.47 -21.53 -13.78
N GLN A 150 -14.21 -21.27 -12.70
CA GLN A 150 -15.46 -21.96 -12.36
C GLN A 150 -16.71 -21.08 -12.34
N CYS A 151 -16.56 -19.76 -12.16
CA CYS A 151 -17.64 -18.79 -12.28
C CYS A 151 -17.04 -17.58 -13.00
N GLY A 152 -17.24 -17.48 -14.32
CA GLY A 152 -16.79 -16.35 -15.11
C GLY A 152 -17.31 -15.01 -14.57
N CYS A 153 -16.81 -13.90 -15.11
CA CYS A 153 -17.34 -12.59 -14.70
C CYS A 153 -18.74 -12.40 -15.29
N SER A 154 -19.71 -12.09 -14.44
CA SER A 154 -21.06 -11.70 -14.88
C SER A 154 -21.09 -10.21 -15.17
N TYR A 155 -21.58 -9.88 -16.36
CA TYR A 155 -21.82 -8.54 -16.87
C TYR A 155 -23.33 -8.35 -17.02
N GLN A 156 -23.79 -7.12 -16.80
CA GLN A 156 -25.14 -6.70 -17.07
C GLN A 156 -25.08 -5.58 -18.12
N ALA A 157 -25.64 -5.85 -19.30
CA ALA A 157 -25.77 -4.87 -20.37
C ALA A 157 -27.17 -4.25 -20.31
N ASN A 158 -27.21 -2.91 -20.38
CA ASN A 158 -28.43 -2.13 -20.51
C ASN A 158 -28.42 -1.43 -21.88
N CYS A 159 -29.22 -1.92 -22.80
CA CYS A 159 -29.19 -1.53 -24.20
C CYS A 159 -30.41 -0.69 -24.58
N THR A 160 -30.18 0.36 -25.36
CA THR A 160 -31.24 1.20 -25.90
C THR A 160 -31.37 0.99 -27.40
N LEU A 161 -32.60 0.76 -27.85
CA LEU A 161 -32.94 0.66 -29.27
C LEU A 161 -33.69 1.92 -29.69
N ILE A 162 -33.14 2.61 -30.69
CA ILE A 162 -33.79 3.77 -31.31
C ILE A 162 -34.56 3.26 -32.53
N ASP A 163 -35.89 3.35 -32.47
CA ASP A 163 -36.74 3.00 -33.59
C ASP A 163 -36.90 4.22 -34.52
N SER A 164 -36.15 4.25 -35.63
CA SER A 164 -36.28 5.28 -36.66
C SER A 164 -37.43 4.94 -37.61
N LEU A 165 -38.67 5.03 -37.14
CA LEU A 165 -39.83 5.02 -38.02
C LEU A 165 -40.56 6.36 -37.88
N ASP A 166 -40.31 7.20 -38.88
CA ASP A 166 -41.12 8.36 -39.25
C ASP A 166 -40.91 9.66 -38.45
N TYR A 167 -40.69 10.76 -39.19
CA TYR A 167 -40.41 12.12 -38.69
C TYR A 167 -41.57 12.72 -37.86
N ARG A 168 -42.69 12.00 -37.74
CA ARG A 168 -43.93 12.42 -37.09
C ARG A 168 -44.21 11.77 -35.74
N TYR A 169 -43.40 10.80 -35.30
CA TYR A 169 -43.55 10.13 -34.00
C TYR A 169 -42.20 9.91 -33.32
N TYR A 170 -41.54 11.00 -32.92
CA TYR A 170 -40.57 10.90 -31.83
C TYR A 170 -41.31 10.36 -30.59
N ASN A 171 -40.87 9.23 -29.99
CA ASN A 171 -40.87 8.97 -28.53
C ASN A 171 -40.96 7.50 -28.07
N GLN A 172 -40.41 6.49 -28.77
CA GLN A 172 -40.23 5.17 -28.12
C GLN A 172 -38.77 4.71 -28.13
N MET A 173 -37.98 5.25 -27.19
CA MET A 173 -36.76 4.57 -26.75
C MET A 173 -37.16 3.33 -25.95
N LYS A 174 -36.85 2.14 -26.48
CA LYS A 174 -37.05 0.88 -25.76
C LYS A 174 -35.72 0.46 -25.13
N ILE A 175 -35.77 0.20 -23.84
CA ILE A 175 -34.62 -0.20 -23.03
C ILE A 175 -34.77 -1.69 -22.73
N PHE A 176 -33.73 -2.48 -22.97
CA PHE A 176 -33.70 -3.89 -22.59
C PHE A 176 -32.40 -4.21 -21.85
N PHE A 177 -32.50 -5.09 -20.86
CA PHE A 177 -31.36 -5.51 -20.06
C PHE A 177 -31.17 -7.02 -20.16
N PHE A 178 -29.92 -7.45 -20.22
CA PHE A 178 -29.57 -8.86 -20.15
C PHE A 178 -28.24 -9.04 -19.43
N THR A 179 -28.08 -10.21 -18.84
CA THR A 179 -26.83 -10.62 -18.18
C THR A 179 -26.10 -11.61 -19.06
N PHE A 180 -24.81 -11.43 -19.21
CA PHE A 180 -23.94 -12.39 -19.90
C PHE A 180 -22.71 -12.66 -19.04
N SER A 181 -22.16 -13.87 -19.13
CA SER A 181 -20.93 -14.24 -18.46
C SER A 181 -19.84 -14.54 -19.47
N MET A 182 -18.63 -14.04 -19.23
CA MET A 182 -17.47 -14.42 -20.03
C MET A 182 -16.61 -15.42 -19.26
N ASP A 183 -16.26 -16.52 -19.91
CA ASP A 183 -15.35 -17.53 -19.37
C ASP A 183 -13.90 -17.30 -19.85
N SER A 184 -12.97 -18.14 -19.37
CA SER A 184 -11.57 -18.03 -19.75
C SER A 184 -11.27 -18.43 -21.20
N LYS A 185 -12.11 -19.26 -21.83
CA LYS A 185 -11.90 -19.75 -23.21
C LYS A 185 -12.29 -18.69 -24.23
N ASP A 186 -13.43 -18.04 -24.01
CA ASP A 186 -13.87 -16.89 -24.80
C ASP A 186 -12.82 -15.78 -24.74
N PHE A 187 -12.19 -15.61 -23.58
CA PHE A 187 -11.13 -14.63 -23.38
C PHE A 187 -9.86 -14.90 -24.22
N TYR A 188 -9.32 -16.13 -24.18
CA TYR A 188 -8.11 -16.45 -24.95
C TYR A 188 -8.31 -16.31 -26.46
N LYS A 189 -9.53 -16.59 -26.96
CA LYS A 189 -9.89 -16.40 -28.37
C LYS A 189 -9.78 -14.93 -28.78
N GLU A 190 -10.35 -14.02 -27.99
CA GLU A 190 -10.36 -12.58 -28.29
C GLU A 190 -8.98 -11.93 -28.16
N ILE A 191 -8.15 -12.31 -27.18
CA ILE A 191 -6.76 -11.83 -27.08
C ILE A 191 -5.97 -12.19 -28.33
N ASN A 192 -6.06 -13.46 -28.76
CA ASN A 192 -5.28 -13.93 -29.90
C ASN A 192 -5.69 -13.20 -31.19
N ASN A 193 -6.98 -12.88 -31.33
CA ASN A 193 -7.50 -12.07 -32.43
C ASN A 193 -7.00 -10.61 -32.36
N ALA A 194 -7.02 -10.00 -31.16
CA ALA A 194 -6.56 -8.62 -30.97
C ALA A 194 -5.04 -8.45 -31.23
N ILE A 195 -4.22 -9.42 -30.82
CA ILE A 195 -2.77 -9.44 -31.09
C ILE A 195 -2.51 -9.57 -32.60
N GLN A 196 -3.31 -10.36 -33.33
CA GLN A 196 -3.17 -10.51 -34.78
C GLN A 196 -3.55 -9.25 -35.57
N LEU A 197 -4.47 -8.41 -35.05
CA LEU A 197 -4.98 -7.24 -35.76
C LEU A 197 -4.17 -5.95 -35.51
N ASN A 198 -3.17 -5.95 -34.62
CA ASN A 198 -2.40 -4.77 -34.23
C ASN A 198 -3.27 -3.57 -33.74
N GLU A 199 -4.53 -3.83 -33.39
CA GLU A 199 -5.48 -2.85 -32.83
C GLU A 199 -5.29 -2.71 -31.31
N LEU A 200 -4.06 -2.44 -30.87
CA LEU A 200 -3.80 -1.92 -29.52
C LEU A 200 -4.14 -0.42 -29.50
N GLU A 201 -5.41 -0.11 -29.69
CA GLU A 201 -5.95 1.22 -29.49
C GLU A 201 -5.92 1.60 -28.00
N THR A 202 -6.16 2.89 -27.74
CA THR A 202 -6.28 3.55 -26.43
C THR A 202 -7.20 2.86 -25.40
N CYS A 203 -7.90 1.79 -25.80
CA CYS A 203 -8.93 1.05 -25.09
C CYS A 203 -8.45 -0.26 -24.41
N GLY A 204 -7.19 -0.67 -24.57
CA GLY A 204 -6.69 -1.94 -24.01
C GLY A 204 -7.07 -3.15 -24.87
N ILE A 205 -8.13 -3.88 -24.50
CA ILE A 205 -8.63 -5.04 -25.26
C ILE A 205 -10.09 -4.77 -25.69
N LYS A 206 -10.37 -4.97 -26.98
CA LYS A 206 -11.71 -4.96 -27.56
C LYS A 206 -12.31 -6.36 -27.45
N TYR A 207 -13.51 -6.46 -26.90
CA TYR A 207 -14.25 -7.70 -26.72
C TYR A 207 -15.42 -7.73 -27.68
N GLN A 208 -15.58 -8.88 -28.34
CA GLN A 208 -16.75 -9.19 -29.14
C GLN A 208 -17.52 -10.35 -28.51
N VAL A 209 -18.76 -10.11 -28.09
CA VAL A 209 -19.63 -11.13 -27.48
C VAL A 209 -20.83 -11.37 -28.39
N SER A 210 -21.02 -12.60 -28.88
CA SER A 210 -22.23 -12.95 -29.65
C SER A 210 -23.46 -12.95 -28.72
N ILE A 211 -24.51 -12.24 -29.13
CA ILE A 211 -25.77 -12.09 -28.38
C ILE A 211 -26.99 -12.41 -29.26
N ASP A 212 -26.77 -13.16 -30.34
CA ASP A 212 -27.75 -13.41 -31.40
C ASP A 212 -29.01 -14.11 -30.88
N GLU A 213 -28.88 -15.17 -30.08
CA GLU A 213 -30.03 -15.88 -29.48
C GLU A 213 -30.81 -15.00 -28.50
N ILE A 214 -30.11 -14.20 -27.70
CA ILE A 214 -30.70 -13.32 -26.68
C ILE A 214 -31.57 -12.26 -27.36
N ILE A 215 -31.05 -11.65 -28.43
CA ILE A 215 -31.78 -10.63 -29.20
C ILE A 215 -32.95 -11.26 -29.95
N LYS A 216 -32.77 -12.42 -30.60
CA LYS A 216 -33.86 -13.11 -31.30
C LYS A 216 -35.03 -13.44 -30.38
N ASN A 217 -34.76 -13.97 -29.19
CA ASN A 217 -35.79 -14.25 -28.17
C ASN A 217 -36.48 -12.98 -27.68
N TYR A 218 -35.75 -11.90 -27.46
CA TYR A 218 -36.33 -10.62 -27.02
C TYR A 218 -37.27 -10.02 -28.08
N LEU A 219 -36.84 -10.00 -29.35
CA LEU A 219 -37.62 -9.49 -30.48
C LEU A 219 -38.89 -10.32 -30.72
N GLN A 220 -38.81 -11.64 -30.62
CA GLN A 220 -39.97 -12.53 -30.74
C GLN A 220 -41.01 -12.28 -29.63
N ASN A 221 -40.56 -12.16 -28.37
CA ASN A 221 -41.46 -11.98 -27.23
C ASN A 221 -42.17 -10.62 -27.21
N HIS A 222 -41.59 -9.59 -27.84
CA HIS A 222 -42.16 -8.24 -27.89
C HIS A 222 -42.92 -7.93 -29.19
N SER A 223 -43.27 -8.96 -29.98
CA SER A 223 -44.04 -8.81 -31.23
C SER A 223 -43.39 -7.81 -32.21
N PHE A 224 -42.06 -7.78 -32.25
CA PHE A 224 -41.35 -7.01 -33.26
C PHE A 224 -41.35 -7.82 -34.55
N ASP A 225 -41.78 -7.21 -35.66
CA ASP A 225 -41.64 -7.83 -36.97
C ASP A 225 -40.17 -8.19 -37.19
N LEU A 226 -39.93 -9.45 -37.55
CA LEU A 226 -38.62 -9.97 -37.92
C LEU A 226 -38.23 -9.30 -39.24
N PHE A 227 -37.68 -8.08 -39.17
CA PHE A 227 -37.28 -7.36 -40.36
C PHE A 227 -36.26 -8.20 -41.15
N PRO A 228 -36.43 -8.36 -42.46
CA PRO A 228 -35.48 -9.11 -43.28
C PRO A 228 -34.13 -8.39 -43.27
N SER A 229 -33.20 -8.93 -42.47
CA SER A 229 -31.74 -9.06 -42.63
C SER A 229 -30.87 -8.00 -43.32
N THR A 230 -31.35 -6.81 -43.69
CA THR A 230 -30.51 -5.84 -44.43
C THR A 230 -30.33 -4.47 -43.80
N ASP A 231 -31.16 -4.03 -42.84
CA ASP A 231 -31.10 -2.63 -42.36
C ASP A 231 -31.25 -2.42 -40.86
N ILE A 232 -30.88 -3.39 -40.01
CA ILE A 232 -30.72 -3.12 -38.57
C ILE A 232 -29.34 -2.49 -38.27
N SER A 233 -28.39 -2.54 -39.21
CA SER A 233 -27.11 -1.82 -39.08
C SER A 233 -27.25 -0.29 -39.10
N SER A 234 -28.42 0.25 -39.46
CA SER A 234 -28.71 1.69 -39.44
C SER A 234 -29.40 2.18 -38.17
N LYS A 235 -29.87 1.27 -37.28
CA LYS A 235 -30.43 1.63 -35.98
C LYS A 235 -29.33 1.58 -34.92
N LEU A 236 -28.77 2.76 -34.60
CA LEU A 236 -27.70 2.90 -33.62
C LEU A 236 -28.22 2.49 -32.24
N ALA A 237 -27.83 1.30 -31.80
CA ALA A 237 -28.19 0.76 -30.51
C ALA A 237 -26.97 0.84 -29.59
N SER A 238 -27.03 1.75 -28.62
CA SER A 238 -25.98 1.94 -27.62
C SER A 238 -26.31 1.13 -26.37
N CYS A 239 -25.31 0.42 -25.87
CA CYS A 239 -25.41 -0.38 -24.67
C CYS A 239 -24.47 0.14 -23.59
N GLU A 240 -24.95 0.11 -22.36
CA GLU A 240 -24.21 0.46 -21.16
C GLU A 240 -23.92 -0.81 -20.38
N ILE A 241 -22.64 -1.17 -20.25
CA ILE A 241 -22.23 -2.38 -19.53
C ILE A 241 -21.85 -2.03 -18.09
N THR A 242 -22.44 -2.77 -17.17
CA THR A 242 -22.11 -2.77 -15.74
C THR A 242 -21.58 -4.14 -15.34
N CYS A 243 -20.62 -4.18 -14.42
CA CYS A 243 -19.98 -5.42 -14.00
C CYS A 243 -20.37 -5.79 -12.58
N SER A 244 -20.51 -7.10 -12.33
CA SER A 244 -20.68 -7.65 -10.98
C SER A 244 -19.56 -7.25 -10.02
N ILE A 245 -18.35 -6.95 -10.53
CA ILE A 245 -17.23 -6.41 -9.76
C ILE A 245 -16.97 -4.97 -10.21
N ALA A 246 -17.65 -4.02 -9.56
CA ALA A 246 -17.64 -2.61 -9.92
C ALA A 246 -16.23 -1.99 -10.01
N HIS A 247 -15.27 -2.48 -9.22
CA HIS A 247 -13.91 -1.91 -9.14
C HIS A 247 -12.99 -2.23 -10.33
N PHE A 248 -13.39 -3.12 -11.23
CA PHE A 248 -12.55 -3.54 -12.35
C PHE A 248 -13.04 -3.01 -13.70
N CYS A 249 -14.32 -2.70 -13.84
CA CYS A 249 -14.90 -2.20 -15.09
C CYS A 249 -15.15 -0.69 -15.01
N HIS A 250 -14.08 0.10 -15.06
CA HIS A 250 -14.21 1.55 -15.14
C HIS A 250 -14.09 2.00 -16.59
N GLY A 251 -15.12 2.67 -17.12
CA GLY A 251 -15.02 3.42 -18.36
C GLY A 251 -14.16 4.69 -18.18
N SER A 252 -14.20 5.58 -19.17
CA SER A 252 -13.49 6.85 -19.07
C SER A 252 -13.93 7.64 -17.83
N ARG A 253 -12.99 8.27 -17.13
CA ARG A 253 -13.27 9.08 -15.95
C ARG A 253 -13.89 10.42 -16.36
N TYR A 254 -14.70 11.00 -15.48
CA TYR A 254 -15.17 12.37 -15.70
C TYR A 254 -13.99 13.35 -15.66
N VAL A 255 -13.96 14.28 -16.62
CA VAL A 255 -12.85 15.23 -16.85
C VAL A 255 -12.50 16.04 -15.59
N ASN A 256 -13.49 16.36 -14.76
CA ASN A 256 -13.35 17.23 -13.59
C ASN A 256 -12.91 16.49 -12.30
N GLN A 257 -12.28 15.32 -12.40
CA GLN A 257 -11.90 14.51 -11.24
C GLN A 257 -10.39 14.35 -11.02
N ILE A 258 -9.56 14.97 -11.86
CA ILE A 258 -8.09 14.96 -11.75
C ILE A 258 -7.63 15.46 -10.37
N GLY A 259 -8.27 16.52 -9.84
CA GLY A 259 -7.96 17.05 -8.52
C GLY A 259 -8.14 16.03 -7.39
N PHE A 260 -9.18 15.20 -7.45
CA PHE A 260 -9.40 14.14 -6.48
C PHE A 260 -8.32 13.06 -6.57
N ILE A 261 -7.94 12.65 -7.78
CA ILE A 261 -6.89 11.65 -8.01
C ILE A 261 -5.55 12.15 -7.45
N LEU A 262 -5.19 13.41 -7.72
CA LEU A 262 -3.98 14.01 -7.16
C LEU A 262 -4.03 14.09 -5.64
N LEU A 263 -5.19 14.43 -5.07
CA LEU A 263 -5.38 14.47 -3.62
C LEU A 263 -5.26 13.08 -2.98
N TYR A 264 -5.88 12.05 -3.58
CA TYR A 264 -5.71 10.66 -3.15
C TYR A 264 -4.23 10.24 -3.18
N SER A 265 -3.55 10.55 -4.27
CA SER A 265 -2.14 10.23 -4.46
C SER A 265 -1.27 10.92 -3.41
N LEU A 266 -1.50 12.22 -3.19
CA LEU A 266 -0.77 13.01 -2.20
C LEU A 266 -0.97 12.50 -0.78
N LEU A 267 -2.23 12.30 -0.36
CA LEU A 267 -2.53 11.79 0.98
C LEU A 267 -1.93 10.39 1.18
N PHE A 268 -2.00 9.52 0.18
CA PHE A 268 -1.42 8.18 0.29
C PHE A 268 0.11 8.21 0.41
N ILE A 269 0.77 9.06 -0.39
CA ILE A 269 2.22 9.26 -0.32
C ILE A 269 2.60 9.78 1.07
N ILE A 270 1.93 10.81 1.57
CA ILE A 270 2.20 11.39 2.89
C ILE A 270 1.96 10.35 4.00
N GLY A 271 0.80 9.70 3.99
CA GLY A 271 0.42 8.72 5.01
C GLY A 271 1.39 7.55 5.07
N THR A 272 1.74 6.98 3.91
CA THR A 272 2.65 5.83 3.83
C THR A 272 4.08 6.21 4.16
N ASN A 273 4.53 7.40 3.75
CA ASN A 273 5.83 7.94 4.13
C ASN A 273 5.93 8.10 5.65
N LEU A 274 4.95 8.78 6.28
CA LEU A 274 4.92 8.98 7.74
C LEU A 274 4.81 7.66 8.50
N LEU A 275 3.98 6.72 8.04
CA LEU A 275 3.85 5.39 8.65
C LEU A 275 5.17 4.62 8.58
N THR A 276 5.89 4.71 7.46
CA THR A 276 7.20 4.07 7.30
C THR A 276 8.25 4.73 8.19
N ASN A 277 8.25 6.07 8.32
CA ASN A 277 9.14 6.79 9.22
C ASN A 277 8.86 6.52 10.71
N ALA A 278 7.62 6.15 11.06
CA ALA A 278 7.28 5.77 12.43
C ALA A 278 7.99 4.48 12.88
N VAL A 279 8.32 3.58 11.95
CA VAL A 279 9.03 2.32 12.26
C VAL A 279 10.41 2.55 12.89
N PRO A 280 11.36 3.29 12.27
CA PRO A 280 12.65 3.56 12.89
C PRO A 280 12.52 4.47 14.12
N LEU A 281 11.55 5.40 14.17
CA LEU A 281 11.30 6.19 15.39
C LEU A 281 10.89 5.30 16.58
N GLY A 282 10.01 4.33 16.36
CA GLY A 282 9.63 3.33 17.36
C GLY A 282 10.80 2.45 17.78
N ALA A 283 11.70 2.10 16.86
CA ALA A 283 12.94 1.41 17.18
C ALA A 283 13.86 2.26 18.08
N SER A 284 14.04 3.54 17.76
CA SER A 284 14.82 4.48 18.57
C SER A 284 14.24 4.67 19.96
N ILE A 285 12.89 4.70 20.10
CA ILE A 285 12.22 4.71 21.40
C ILE A 285 12.62 3.48 22.20
N GLY A 286 12.51 2.28 21.62
CA GLY A 286 12.89 1.04 22.30
C GLY A 286 14.36 1.02 22.71
N PHE A 287 15.26 1.43 21.82
CA PHE A 287 16.70 1.47 22.14
C PHE A 287 17.04 2.48 23.23
N ALA A 288 16.47 3.69 23.19
CA ALA A 288 16.69 4.73 24.19
C ALA A 288 16.02 4.42 25.54
N SER A 289 15.04 3.53 25.54
CA SER A 289 14.23 3.15 26.70
C SER A 289 14.86 2.05 27.54
N LEU A 290 15.63 1.15 26.92
CA LEU A 290 16.14 -0.06 27.55
C LEU A 290 17.46 0.18 28.29
N ASP A 291 17.54 -0.29 29.54
CA ASP A 291 18.80 -0.27 30.30
C ASP A 291 19.80 -1.31 29.75
N CYS A 292 19.32 -2.42 29.17
CA CYS A 292 20.12 -3.47 28.53
C CYS A 292 19.75 -3.59 27.03
N PRO A 293 20.65 -3.23 26.10
CA PRO A 293 20.37 -3.30 24.66
C PRO A 293 20.12 -4.72 24.12
N GLU A 294 20.68 -5.75 24.77
CA GLU A 294 20.63 -7.14 24.32
C GLU A 294 19.21 -7.72 24.24
N ILE A 295 18.30 -7.23 25.10
CA ILE A 295 16.89 -7.68 25.13
C ILE A 295 16.00 -6.92 24.14
N PHE A 296 16.54 -5.96 23.37
CA PHE A 296 15.78 -5.17 22.41
C PHE A 296 15.06 -6.05 21.38
N GLY A 297 15.75 -7.07 20.86
CA GLY A 297 15.16 -8.01 19.90
C GLY A 297 13.92 -8.71 20.46
N GLN A 298 13.94 -9.09 21.74
CA GLN A 298 12.82 -9.78 22.38
C GLN A 298 11.57 -8.88 22.51
N GLN A 299 11.75 -7.57 22.67
CA GLN A 299 10.62 -6.64 22.74
C GLN A 299 9.95 -6.49 21.38
N ARG A 300 10.74 -6.46 20.30
CA ARG A 300 10.25 -6.25 18.93
C ARG A 300 9.41 -7.42 18.40
N ILE A 301 9.60 -8.64 18.91
CA ILE A 301 8.82 -9.83 18.54
C ILE A 301 7.31 -9.60 18.75
N TYR A 302 6.94 -8.86 19.81
CA TYR A 302 5.53 -8.53 20.08
C TYR A 302 4.89 -7.72 18.96
N GLY A 303 5.69 -6.98 18.18
CA GLY A 303 5.21 -6.31 16.98
C GLY A 303 4.73 -7.29 15.91
N THR A 304 5.52 -8.32 15.60
CA THR A 304 5.12 -9.36 14.62
C THR A 304 3.87 -10.11 15.08
N ILE A 305 3.77 -10.42 16.38
CA ILE A 305 2.57 -11.04 16.97
C ILE A 305 1.35 -10.12 16.77
N GLY A 306 1.49 -8.83 17.07
CA GLY A 306 0.44 -7.84 16.87
C GLY A 306 -0.01 -7.76 15.41
N PHE A 307 0.94 -7.63 14.48
CA PHE A 307 0.66 -7.61 13.04
C PHE A 307 -0.15 -8.83 12.58
N GLY A 308 0.27 -10.04 12.96
CA GLY A 308 -0.39 -11.27 12.52
C GLY A 308 -1.82 -11.41 13.07
N ILE A 309 -2.00 -11.17 14.38
CA ILE A 309 -3.32 -11.26 15.02
C ILE A 309 -4.27 -10.20 14.46
N SER A 310 -3.80 -8.96 14.32
CA SER A 310 -4.66 -7.86 13.90
C SER A 310 -5.06 -7.94 12.43
N ALA A 311 -4.16 -8.39 11.54
CA ALA A 311 -4.47 -8.61 10.13
C ALA A 311 -5.56 -9.68 9.94
N PHE A 312 -5.46 -10.78 10.70
CA PHE A 312 -6.48 -11.83 10.69
C PHE A 312 -7.80 -11.34 11.30
N ALA A 313 -7.75 -10.64 12.44
CA ALA A 313 -8.94 -10.09 13.08
C ALA A 313 -9.67 -9.07 12.19
N ALA A 314 -8.93 -8.19 11.51
CA ALA A 314 -9.50 -7.21 10.58
C ALA A 314 -10.18 -7.90 9.39
N SER A 315 -9.58 -8.95 8.86
CA SER A 315 -10.16 -9.74 7.76
C SER A 315 -11.48 -10.40 8.19
N ARG A 316 -11.54 -11.00 9.38
CA ARG A 316 -12.78 -11.58 9.92
C ARG A 316 -13.84 -10.54 10.25
N ALA A 317 -13.44 -9.37 10.74
CA ALA A 317 -14.37 -8.27 10.96
C ALA A 317 -14.98 -7.78 9.64
N TYR A 318 -14.18 -7.68 8.57
CA TYR A 318 -14.66 -7.32 7.25
C TYR A 318 -15.67 -8.32 6.69
N GLU A 319 -15.44 -9.63 6.86
CA GLU A 319 -16.41 -10.67 6.45
C GLU A 319 -17.78 -10.51 7.12
N PHE A 320 -17.81 -10.10 8.40
CA PHE A 320 -19.04 -9.93 9.16
C PHE A 320 -19.80 -8.64 8.81
N PHE A 321 -19.09 -7.51 8.73
CA PHE A 321 -19.74 -6.21 8.50
C PHE A 321 -19.91 -5.84 7.02
N GLN A 322 -19.12 -6.43 6.12
CA GLN A 322 -19.13 -6.16 4.67
C GLN A 322 -18.99 -4.68 4.32
N THR A 323 -18.23 -3.91 5.11
CA THR A 323 -17.93 -2.50 4.82
C THR A 323 -16.43 -2.21 4.83
N ASP A 324 -15.98 -1.40 3.88
CA ASP A 324 -14.57 -0.98 3.80
C ASP A 324 -14.15 -0.13 5.01
N PHE A 325 -15.11 0.49 5.70
CA PHE A 325 -14.87 1.32 6.88
C PHE A 325 -14.36 0.54 8.10
N VAL A 326 -14.55 -0.78 8.14
CA VAL A 326 -14.07 -1.63 9.25
C VAL A 326 -12.57 -1.43 9.48
N TYR A 327 -11.78 -1.47 8.41
CA TYR A 327 -10.33 -1.38 8.52
C TYR A 327 -9.87 -0.03 9.06
N ILE A 328 -10.46 1.08 8.60
CA ILE A 328 -10.07 2.41 9.09
C ILE A 328 -10.53 2.65 10.53
N ILE A 329 -11.69 2.14 10.93
CA ILE A 329 -12.18 2.24 12.31
C ILE A 329 -11.26 1.46 13.25
N MET A 330 -10.95 0.19 12.91
CA MET A 330 -10.04 -0.63 13.70
C MET A 330 -8.63 -0.03 13.75
N PHE A 331 -8.14 0.50 12.63
CA PHE A 331 -6.86 1.20 12.58
C PHE A 331 -6.84 2.39 13.53
N SER A 332 -7.82 3.30 13.44
CA SER A 332 -7.91 4.51 14.26
C SER A 332 -8.05 4.20 15.75
N ILE A 333 -8.85 3.20 16.13
CA ILE A 333 -8.94 2.76 17.54
C ILE A 333 -7.57 2.26 18.02
N THR A 334 -6.90 1.42 17.22
CA THR A 334 -5.60 0.83 17.59
C THR A 334 -4.51 1.90 17.70
N THR A 335 -4.49 2.89 16.80
CA THR A 335 -3.52 3.99 16.86
C THR A 335 -3.78 4.92 18.05
N ILE A 336 -5.03 5.22 18.38
CA ILE A 336 -5.38 6.00 19.58
C ILE A 336 -4.90 5.29 20.84
N ILE A 337 -5.18 3.98 20.97
CA ILE A 337 -4.69 3.18 22.11
C ILE A 337 -3.15 3.18 22.14
N CYS A 338 -2.49 3.06 20.99
CA CYS A 338 -1.03 3.12 20.88
C CYS A 338 -0.48 4.48 21.36
N ILE A 339 -1.10 5.60 21.00
CA ILE A 339 -0.70 6.94 21.45
C ILE A 339 -0.84 7.07 22.97
N ILE A 340 -1.95 6.58 23.53
CA ILE A 340 -2.19 6.56 24.98
C ILE A 340 -1.11 5.77 25.68
N VAL A 341 -0.86 4.52 25.26
CA VAL A 341 0.18 3.65 25.85
C VAL A 341 1.57 4.28 25.75
N THR A 342 1.91 4.82 24.59
CA THR A 342 3.22 5.44 24.35
C THR A 342 3.43 6.68 25.21
N SER A 343 2.36 7.40 25.55
CA SER A 343 2.42 8.58 26.43
C SER A 343 2.77 8.23 27.89
N PHE A 344 2.55 6.98 28.32
CA PHE A 344 2.94 6.51 29.65
C PHE A 344 4.39 6.00 29.73
N ILE A 345 5.07 5.81 28.59
CA ILE A 345 6.48 5.41 28.57
C ILE A 345 7.32 6.58 29.09
N ARG A 346 8.20 6.33 30.05
CA ARG A 346 9.15 7.33 30.58
C ARG A 346 10.56 7.00 30.13
N ILE A 347 11.12 7.84 29.26
CA ILE A 347 12.54 7.74 28.88
C ILE A 347 13.37 8.46 29.95
N LYS A 348 14.31 7.75 30.59
CA LYS A 348 15.31 8.39 31.44
C LYS A 348 16.19 9.28 30.55
N PRO A 349 16.40 10.57 30.86
CA PRO A 349 17.32 11.40 30.10
C PRO A 349 18.71 10.77 30.15
N SER A 350 19.29 10.49 28.97
CA SER A 350 20.65 9.99 28.85
C SER A 350 21.59 10.92 29.65
N LYS A 351 22.25 10.37 30.68
CA LYS A 351 23.37 11.06 31.34
C LYS A 351 24.41 11.32 30.26
N LYS A 352 24.75 12.58 30.02
CA LYS A 352 25.99 12.92 29.32
C LYS A 352 27.09 12.11 30.01
N ILE A 353 27.73 11.20 29.27
CA ILE A 353 29.07 10.77 29.62
C ILE A 353 29.89 12.07 29.57
N SER A 354 30.12 12.66 30.74
CA SER A 354 31.15 13.66 30.90
C SER A 354 32.43 12.97 30.49
N ASN A 355 33.00 13.39 29.36
CA ASN A 355 34.37 13.08 29.01
C ASN A 355 35.28 13.76 30.04
N THR A 356 35.38 13.16 31.20
CA THR A 356 36.37 13.44 32.24
C THR A 356 36.65 12.08 32.84
N ILE A 357 37.91 11.64 32.72
CA ILE A 357 38.43 10.31 33.06
C ILE A 357 38.32 9.30 31.90
N TYR A 358 39.02 9.59 30.79
CA TYR A 358 39.81 8.54 30.16
C TYR A 358 41.21 8.71 30.74
N ASP A 359 41.59 7.76 31.59
CA ASP A 359 42.88 7.70 32.26
C ASP A 359 44.04 7.93 31.28
N GLU A 360 44.91 8.87 31.64
CA GLU A 360 46.20 9.18 31.00
C GLU A 360 47.22 8.02 31.10
N ASN A 361 46.86 6.86 31.65
CA ASN A 361 47.81 5.81 32.03
C ASN A 361 47.91 4.62 31.04
N ILE A 362 47.40 4.72 29.81
CA ILE A 362 47.49 3.63 28.80
C ILE A 362 48.29 4.05 27.53
N VAL A 363 48.95 5.22 27.53
CA VAL A 363 49.67 5.72 26.34
C VAL A 363 51.19 5.70 26.48
N GLU A 364 51.76 5.41 27.66
CA GLU A 364 53.22 5.35 27.83
C GLU A 364 53.90 4.06 27.32
N GLU A 365 53.16 3.00 26.98
CA GLU A 365 53.77 1.70 26.64
C GLU A 365 53.92 1.42 25.12
N ILE A 366 53.59 2.36 24.24
CA ILE A 366 53.71 2.18 22.76
C ILE A 366 54.57 3.28 22.11
N GLN A 367 55.61 3.76 22.81
CA GLN A 367 56.60 4.69 22.26
C GLN A 367 57.99 4.05 22.21
N ILE A 368 58.17 2.94 21.46
CA ILE A 368 59.49 2.53 20.98
C ILE A 368 59.38 2.15 19.49
N ASN A 369 60.11 2.92 18.69
CA ASN A 369 60.55 2.71 17.30
C ASN A 369 59.78 3.39 16.13
N THR A 370 60.50 4.37 15.56
CA THR A 370 60.56 4.84 14.15
C THR A 370 59.88 6.17 13.73
N PHE A 371 60.69 7.25 13.81
CA PHE A 371 60.91 8.35 12.83
C PHE A 371 59.76 9.35 12.48
N PRO A 372 60.04 10.59 11.96
CA PRO A 372 59.69 11.82 12.67
C PRO A 372 58.74 12.79 11.92
N THR A 373 58.20 13.72 12.72
CA THR A 373 57.74 15.08 12.38
C THR A 373 56.66 15.27 11.31
N MET A 374 55.45 15.63 11.76
CA MET A 374 54.71 16.75 11.18
C MET A 374 53.84 17.44 12.25
N LYS A 375 54.16 18.70 12.55
CA LYS A 375 53.30 19.62 13.31
C LYS A 375 52.04 19.89 12.49
N VAL A 376 50.87 19.46 12.96
CA VAL A 376 49.59 20.00 12.47
C VAL A 376 48.85 20.70 13.59
N ARG A 377 48.63 21.99 13.34
CA ARG A 377 47.97 23.02 14.13
C ARG A 377 46.54 22.59 14.49
N LYS A 378 46.15 22.74 15.76
CA LYS A 378 44.76 22.62 16.22
C LYS A 378 43.86 23.58 15.43
N THR A 379 42.92 23.05 14.65
CA THR A 379 41.73 23.80 14.21
C THR A 379 40.47 23.02 14.51
N LYS A 380 39.66 23.62 15.38
CA LYS A 380 38.33 23.22 15.80
C LYS A 380 37.38 23.35 14.59
N LYS A 381 37.04 22.26 13.90
CA LYS A 381 36.02 22.30 12.83
C LYS A 381 35.21 21.00 12.72
N ARG A 382 33.88 21.21 12.77
CA ARG A 382 32.69 20.35 12.58
C ARG A 382 32.90 18.89 12.10
N ARG A 383 32.40 17.94 12.92
CA ARG A 383 32.26 16.50 12.66
C ARG A 383 31.46 16.11 11.39
N SER A 384 30.77 17.04 10.72
CA SER A 384 30.02 16.74 9.50
C SER A 384 30.87 16.66 8.22
N GLN A 385 32.11 17.17 8.23
CA GLN A 385 33.02 17.05 7.08
C GLN A 385 33.86 15.76 7.10
N LEU A 386 33.99 15.11 8.27
CA LEU A 386 34.79 13.89 8.41
C LEU A 386 34.13 12.68 7.75
N ALA A 387 32.81 12.57 7.83
CA ALA A 387 32.05 11.48 7.18
C ALA A 387 32.09 11.57 5.64
N LEU A 388 32.07 12.79 5.08
CA LEU A 388 32.20 12.98 3.63
C LEU A 388 33.62 12.66 3.14
N CYS A 389 34.64 12.95 3.94
CA CYS A 389 36.04 12.66 3.61
C CYS A 389 36.32 11.14 3.67
N GLU A 390 35.78 10.43 4.66
CA GLU A 390 35.91 8.96 4.75
C GLU A 390 35.16 8.24 3.62
N LEU A 391 33.99 8.74 3.20
CA LEU A 391 33.28 8.21 2.03
C LEU A 391 34.07 8.46 0.73
N LEU A 392 34.67 9.63 0.54
CA LEU A 392 35.48 9.94 -0.65
C LEU A 392 36.78 9.11 -0.72
N ILE A 393 37.39 8.80 0.42
CA ILE A 393 38.56 7.92 0.50
C ILE A 393 38.18 6.46 0.19
N LEU A 394 36.99 6.00 0.61
CA LEU A 394 36.46 4.68 0.26
C LEU A 394 36.12 4.56 -1.23
N PHE A 395 35.52 5.59 -1.85
CA PHE A 395 35.22 5.58 -3.29
C PHE A 395 36.49 5.52 -4.15
N LYS A 396 37.56 6.22 -3.76
CA LYS A 396 38.84 6.19 -4.48
C LYS A 396 39.59 4.86 -4.33
N LYS A 397 39.34 4.10 -3.26
CA LYS A 397 39.95 2.79 -3.00
C LYS A 397 39.30 1.64 -3.79
N TYR A 398 38.06 1.80 -4.24
CA TYR A 398 37.31 0.74 -4.93
C TYR A 398 37.11 0.94 -6.44
N ASN A 399 37.62 2.04 -7.03
CA ASN A 399 37.58 2.29 -8.48
C ASN A 399 36.20 2.08 -9.13
N ILE A 400 35.13 2.42 -8.40
CA ILE A 400 33.76 2.40 -8.90
C ILE A 400 33.49 3.81 -9.43
N PHE A 401 33.83 4.01 -10.70
CA PHE A 401 33.55 5.11 -11.64
C PHE A 401 34.82 5.39 -12.45
N ASN A 402 34.91 4.74 -13.60
CA ASN A 402 35.55 5.29 -14.80
C ASN A 402 34.44 5.76 -15.73
#